data_AF-A0A7J4MDY0-F1
#
_entry.id   AF-A0A7J4MDY0-F1
#
_cell.length_a   1.000
_cell.length_b   1.000
_cell.length_c   1.000
_cell.angle_alpha   90.00
_cell.angle_beta   90.00
_cell.angle_gamma   90.00
#
_symmetry.space_group_name_H-M   'P 1'
#
loop_
_entity.id
_entity.type
_entity.pdbx_description
1 polymer ?
#
loop_
_entity_poly.entity_id
_entity_poly.type
_entity_poly.pdbx_seq_one_letter_code
_entity_poly.pdbx_strand_id
1 'polypeptide(L)'
;MTILFDQYNMPENIYEIIFATSQQVVVAKLLIEEMKQKGGEIGKTEMSVFATALHEGKLIDEETTQFGQKKKVTLSYNKRQFYDRILTPMKSMGLIDYDMYKKTYKISDKFNKNMMRIGMLWLMEMRKPAVAHTLMIKK
;
A
#
# COMPACT_ATOMS: atom_id res chain seq x y z
N MET A 1 5.97 -7.25 -7.66
CA MET A 1 5.49 -6.50 -6.48
C MET A 1 6.63 -6.54 -5.51
N THR A 2 7.29 -5.41 -5.29
CA THR A 2 8.64 -5.36 -4.74
C THR A 2 8.65 -4.26 -3.71
N ILE A 3 8.85 -4.62 -2.44
CA ILE A 3 9.26 -3.66 -1.42
C ILE A 3 10.77 -3.50 -1.61
N LEU A 4 11.17 -2.36 -2.17
CA LEU A 4 12.58 -1.95 -2.25
C LEU A 4 12.74 -0.86 -1.21
N PHE A 5 13.25 -1.22 -0.03
CA PHE A 5 13.58 -0.23 0.99
C PHE A 5 15.09 -0.15 1.14
N ASP A 6 15.59 1.08 1.24
CA ASP A 6 16.96 1.39 1.58
C ASP A 6 16.97 1.92 3.02
N GLN A 7 17.80 1.30 3.88
CA GLN A 7 17.91 1.71 5.28
C GLN A 7 18.38 3.16 5.45
N TYR A 8 19.16 3.69 4.50
CA TYR A 8 19.72 5.04 4.60
C TYR A 8 18.82 6.13 4.03
N ASN A 9 17.84 5.75 3.19
CA ASN A 9 16.94 6.67 2.50
C ASN A 9 15.46 6.33 2.76
N MET A 10 15.14 5.85 3.96
CA MET A 10 13.79 5.45 4.32
C MET A 10 12.88 6.67 4.53
N PRO A 11 11.78 6.82 3.76
CA PRO A 11 10.80 7.87 4.00
C PRO A 11 10.11 7.70 5.36
N GLU A 12 9.74 8.79 6.02
CA GLU A 12 8.91 8.76 7.24
C GLU A 12 7.49 8.22 6.98
N ASN A 13 7.06 8.31 5.72
CA ASN A 13 5.73 7.98 5.28
C ASN A 13 5.64 6.56 4.74
N ILE A 14 4.89 5.69 5.41
CA ILE A 14 4.76 4.28 5.05
C ILE A 14 4.23 4.07 3.62
N TYR A 15 3.39 4.96 3.11
CA TYR A 15 2.84 4.83 1.76
C TYR A 15 3.92 5.00 0.68
N GLU A 16 4.95 5.82 0.94
CA GLU A 16 6.08 6.03 0.02
C GLU A 16 7.06 4.84 0.02
N ILE A 17 7.07 4.06 1.11
CA ILE A 17 7.81 2.78 1.15
C ILE A 17 7.08 1.70 0.34
N ILE A 18 5.74 1.70 0.40
CA ILE A 18 4.91 0.63 -0.17
C ILE A 18 4.62 0.87 -1.65
N PHE A 19 4.42 2.13 -2.06
CA PHE A 19 4.05 2.50 -3.42
C PHE A 19 5.15 3.30 -4.10
N ALA A 20 5.39 2.99 -5.37
CA ALA A 20 6.50 3.57 -6.13
C ALA A 20 6.21 4.97 -6.68
N THR A 21 4.94 5.33 -6.88
CA THR A 21 4.58 6.62 -7.51
C THR A 21 3.78 7.52 -6.57
N SER A 22 4.00 8.83 -6.67
CA SER A 22 3.33 9.83 -5.84
C SER A 22 1.80 9.79 -5.98
N GLN A 23 1.28 9.54 -7.20
CA GLN A 23 -0.16 9.33 -7.41
C GLN A 23 -0.68 8.11 -6.65
N GLN A 24 0.06 7.00 -6.63
CA GLN A 24 -0.35 5.81 -5.87
C GLN A 24 -0.36 6.08 -4.37
N VAL A 25 0.67 6.77 -3.86
CA VAL A 25 0.77 7.21 -2.46
C VAL A 25 -0.47 8.01 -2.06
N VAL A 26 -0.83 9.01 -2.88
CA VAL A 26 -1.99 9.86 -2.63
C VAL A 26 -3.30 9.05 -2.65
N VAL A 27 -3.53 8.25 -3.69
CA VAL A 27 -4.76 7.45 -3.80
C VAL A 27 -4.90 6.44 -2.66
N ALA A 28 -3.80 5.81 -2.25
CA ALA A 28 -3.80 4.88 -1.13
C ALA A 28 -4.12 5.57 0.20
N LYS A 29 -3.57 6.77 0.43
CA LYS A 29 -3.92 7.61 1.60
C LYS A 29 -5.41 7.94 1.61
N LEU A 30 -5.93 8.45 0.48
CA LEU A 30 -7.36 8.79 0.36
C LEU A 30 -8.26 7.59 0.64
N LEU A 31 -7.90 6.40 0.12
CA LEU A 31 -8.66 5.18 0.40
C LEU A 31 -8.67 4.84 1.90
N ILE A 32 -7.52 4.91 2.56
CA ILE A 32 -7.45 4.61 4.00
C ILE A 32 -8.23 5.63 4.82
N GLU A 33 -8.15 6.93 4.48
CA GLU A 33 -8.92 7.97 5.18
C GLU A 33 -10.43 7.79 4.98
N GLU A 34 -10.90 7.50 3.76
CA GLU A 34 -12.29 7.16 3.49
C GLU A 34 -12.75 5.95 4.32
N MET A 35 -11.93 4.90 4.38
CA MET A 35 -12.22 3.73 5.20
C MET A 35 -12.29 4.07 6.69
N LYS A 36 -11.36 4.87 7.22
CA LYS A 36 -11.36 5.32 8.62
C LYS A 36 -12.60 6.13 8.97
N GLN A 37 -13.02 7.04 8.08
CA GLN A 37 -14.24 7.84 8.27
C GLN A 37 -15.50 6.96 8.39
N LYS A 38 -15.48 5.78 7.76
CA LYS A 38 -16.53 4.77 7.83
C LYS A 38 -16.31 3.70 8.91
N GLY A 39 -15.50 4.00 9.92
CA GLY A 39 -15.24 3.08 11.05
C GLY A 39 -14.24 1.97 10.74
N GLY A 40 -13.43 2.13 9.69
CA GLY A 40 -12.40 1.18 9.27
C GLY A 40 -12.88 0.05 8.37
N GLU A 41 -14.15 0.07 7.95
CA GLU A 41 -14.77 -0.96 7.10
C GLU A 41 -15.68 -0.32 6.05
N ILE A 42 -15.61 -0.81 4.80
CA ILE A 42 -16.47 -0.34 3.70
C ILE A 42 -17.01 -1.49 2.86
N GLY A 43 -18.23 -1.37 2.38
CA GLY A 43 -18.86 -2.37 1.53
C GLY A 43 -18.32 -2.37 0.09
N LYS A 44 -18.55 -3.46 -0.66
CA LYS A 44 -18.21 -3.54 -2.09
C LYS A 44 -18.84 -2.43 -2.94
N THR A 45 -20.09 -2.06 -2.63
CA THR A 45 -20.79 -0.99 -3.35
C THR A 45 -20.11 0.36 -3.11
N GLU A 46 -19.78 0.67 -1.85
CA GLU A 46 -19.10 1.91 -1.48
C GLU A 46 -17.71 2.01 -2.09
N MET A 47 -16.96 0.90 -2.08
CA MET A 47 -15.67 0.81 -2.77
C MET A 47 -15.80 1.11 -4.28
N SER A 48 -16.86 0.64 -4.93
CA SER A 48 -17.12 0.95 -6.34
C SER A 48 -17.49 2.42 -6.56
N VAL A 49 -18.26 3.02 -5.65
CA VAL A 49 -18.60 4.45 -5.69
C VAL A 49 -17.34 5.29 -5.52
N PHE A 50 -16.48 4.96 -4.56
CA PHE A 50 -15.18 5.60 -4.35
C PHE A 50 -14.30 5.50 -5.60
N ALA A 51 -14.16 4.31 -6.18
CA ALA A 51 -13.36 4.10 -7.39
C ALA A 51 -13.90 4.88 -8.60
N THR A 52 -15.22 5.02 -8.72
CA THR A 52 -15.83 5.86 -9.76
C THR A 52 -15.59 7.35 -9.49
N ALA A 53 -15.71 7.81 -8.24
CA ALA A 53 -15.44 9.21 -7.86
C ALA A 53 -13.98 9.61 -8.13
N LEU A 54 -13.02 8.70 -7.84
CA LEU A 54 -11.61 8.86 -8.23
C LEU A 54 -11.45 8.95 -9.75
N HIS A 55 -12.16 8.12 -10.51
CA HIS A 55 -12.08 8.12 -11.96
C HIS A 55 -12.58 9.43 -12.58
N GLU A 56 -13.64 9.99 -12.02
CA GLU A 56 -14.23 11.25 -12.43
C GLU A 56 -13.45 12.49 -11.93
N GLY A 57 -12.41 12.31 -11.10
CA GLY A 57 -11.59 13.41 -10.59
C GLY A 57 -12.29 14.27 -9.52
N LYS A 58 -13.34 13.74 -8.88
CA LYS A 58 -14.16 14.49 -7.90
C LYS A 58 -13.53 14.61 -6.51
N LEU A 59 -12.49 13.82 -6.24
CA LEU A 59 -11.79 13.85 -4.96
C LEU A 59 -10.70 14.92 -5.03
N ILE A 60 -10.90 15.98 -4.25
CA ILE A 60 -9.96 17.09 -4.10
C ILE A 60 -9.02 16.69 -2.97
N ASP A 61 -7.73 16.58 -3.28
CA ASP A 61 -6.72 16.46 -2.24
C ASP A 61 -6.16 17.86 -1.90
N GLU A 62 -6.02 18.14 -0.60
CA GLU A 62 -5.41 19.37 -0.12
C GLU A 62 -3.92 19.10 0.12
N GLU A 63 -3.09 19.26 -0.90
CA GLU A 63 -1.64 19.26 -0.66
C GLU A 63 -1.26 20.50 0.15
N THR A 64 -0.71 20.29 1.35
CA THR A 64 -0.09 21.36 2.14
C THR A 64 1.35 21.50 1.67
N THR A 65 1.63 22.54 0.87
CA THR A 65 3.01 22.86 0.51
C THR A 65 3.74 23.41 1.75
N GLN A 66 5.07 23.24 1.83
CA GLN A 66 5.92 23.74 2.94
C GLN A 66 5.80 25.25 3.23
N PHE A 67 5.06 26.01 2.40
CA PHE A 67 4.76 27.44 2.55
C PHE A 67 3.30 27.76 2.91
N GLY A 68 2.53 26.80 3.46
CA GLY A 68 1.18 27.05 3.99
C GLY A 68 0.10 27.33 2.93
N GLN A 69 0.40 27.12 1.65
CA GLN A 69 -0.60 27.21 0.58
C GLN A 69 -1.25 25.85 0.34
N LYS A 70 -2.57 25.80 0.54
CA LYS A 70 -3.41 24.64 0.20
C LYS A 70 -3.68 24.65 -1.29
N LYS A 71 -2.95 23.84 -2.06
CA LYS A 71 -3.23 23.71 -3.50
C LYS A 71 -4.27 22.62 -3.68
N LYS A 72 -5.47 22.99 -4.11
CA LYS A 72 -6.52 22.04 -4.50
C LYS A 72 -6.10 21.38 -5.80
N VAL A 73 -5.60 20.15 -5.73
CA VAL A 73 -5.26 19.38 -6.92
C VAL A 73 -6.42 18.44 -7.21
N THR A 74 -6.97 18.52 -8.42
CA THR A 74 -7.95 17.55 -8.91
C THR A 74 -7.23 16.26 -9.24
N LEU A 75 -7.45 15.20 -8.45
CA LEU A 75 -6.83 13.91 -8.67
C LEU A 75 -7.81 13.00 -9.42
N SER A 76 -7.53 12.75 -10.71
CA SER A 76 -8.20 11.69 -11.45
C SER A 76 -7.33 10.43 -11.47
N TYR A 77 -7.93 9.27 -11.20
CA TYR A 77 -7.24 7.99 -11.21
C TYR A 77 -8.08 6.91 -11.88
N ASN A 78 -7.50 6.16 -12.82
CA ASN A 78 -8.27 5.19 -13.59
C ASN A 78 -8.84 4.07 -12.70
N LYS A 79 -10.14 3.74 -12.86
CA LYS A 79 -10.82 2.72 -12.05
C LYS A 79 -10.15 1.35 -12.12
N ARG A 80 -9.68 0.91 -13.28
CA ARG A 80 -8.97 -0.37 -13.43
C ARG A 80 -7.61 -0.32 -12.75
N GLN A 81 -6.87 0.77 -12.92
CA GLN A 81 -5.59 0.98 -12.23
C GLN A 81 -5.77 0.99 -10.71
N PHE A 82 -6.86 1.56 -10.20
CA PHE A 82 -7.16 1.54 -8.76
C PHE A 82 -7.27 0.11 -8.23
N TYR A 83 -8.07 -0.74 -8.87
CA TYR A 83 -8.21 -2.13 -8.45
C TYR A 83 -6.90 -2.92 -8.57
N ASP A 84 -6.19 -2.77 -9.69
CA ASP A 84 -5.02 -3.58 -10.01
C ASP A 84 -3.76 -3.12 -9.25
N ARG A 85 -3.60 -1.81 -9.01
CA ARG A 85 -2.36 -1.21 -8.48
C ARG A 85 -2.47 -0.64 -7.08
N ILE A 86 -3.69 -0.46 -6.55
CA ILE A 86 -3.91 0.01 -5.18
C ILE A 86 -4.58 -1.09 -4.36
N LEU A 87 -5.84 -1.42 -4.68
CA LEU A 87 -6.63 -2.31 -3.84
C LEU A 87 -6.05 -3.73 -3.78
N THR A 88 -5.67 -4.29 -4.93
CA THR A 88 -5.10 -5.65 -4.98
C THR A 88 -3.77 -5.75 -4.21
N PRO A 89 -2.79 -4.85 -4.42
CA PRO A 89 -1.57 -4.83 -3.61
C PRO A 89 -1.84 -4.67 -2.11
N MET A 90 -2.73 -3.75 -1.72
CA MET A 90 -3.06 -3.55 -0.30
C MET A 90 -3.69 -4.80 0.33
N LYS A 91 -4.53 -5.51 -0.42
CA LYS A 91 -5.08 -6.79 0.02
C LYS A 91 -4.01 -7.86 0.14
N SER A 92 -3.21 -8.05 -0.89
CA SER A 92 -2.19 -9.09 -0.93
C SER A 92 -1.09 -8.89 0.12
N MET A 93 -0.79 -7.64 0.48
CA MET A 93 0.15 -7.31 1.54
C MET A 93 -0.45 -7.44 2.95
N GLY A 94 -1.77 -7.50 3.08
CA GLY A 94 -2.47 -7.58 4.37
C GLY A 94 -2.66 -6.22 5.04
N LEU A 95 -2.68 -5.13 4.28
CA LEU A 95 -3.10 -3.80 4.75
C LEU A 95 -4.63 -3.72 4.84
N ILE A 96 -5.33 -4.38 3.92
CA ILE A 96 -6.79 -4.45 3.85
C ILE A 96 -7.19 -5.93 3.75
N ASP A 97 -8.14 -6.34 4.56
CA ASP A 97 -8.79 -7.64 4.42
C ASP A 97 -10.11 -7.50 3.66
N TYR A 98 -10.49 -8.55 2.93
CA TYR A 98 -11.79 -8.65 2.28
C TYR A 98 -12.54 -9.85 2.82
N ASP A 99 -13.70 -9.60 3.44
CA ASP A 99 -14.64 -10.63 3.84
C ASP A 99 -15.51 -11.01 2.64
N MET A 100 -15.33 -12.23 2.14
CA MET A 100 -16.09 -12.74 0.98
C MET A 100 -17.59 -12.91 1.29
N TYR A 101 -17.94 -13.23 2.53
CA TYR A 101 -19.32 -13.48 2.95
C TYR A 101 -20.09 -12.17 3.12
N LYS A 102 -19.50 -11.23 3.85
CA LYS A 102 -20.09 -9.90 4.07
C LYS A 102 -19.89 -8.95 2.88
N LYS A 103 -18.97 -9.29 1.97
CA LYS A 103 -18.54 -8.44 0.84
C LYS A 103 -18.06 -7.07 1.32
N THR A 104 -17.30 -7.05 2.41
CA THR A 104 -16.74 -5.84 3.03
C THR A 104 -15.22 -5.85 3.03
N TYR A 105 -14.64 -4.67 2.92
CA TYR A 105 -13.21 -4.42 3.02
C TYR A 105 -12.92 -3.78 4.37
N LYS A 106 -11.92 -4.27 5.10
CA LYS A 106 -11.57 -3.80 6.44
C LYS A 106 -10.09 -3.51 6.56
N ILE A 107 -9.71 -2.44 7.25
CA ILE A 107 -8.31 -2.16 7.57
C ILE A 107 -7.77 -3.26 8.48
N SER A 108 -6.57 -3.77 8.18
CA SER A 108 -5.98 -4.94 8.83
C SER A 108 -4.61 -4.64 9.43
N ASP A 109 -4.25 -5.40 10.47
CA ASP A 109 -2.94 -5.37 11.12
C ASP A 109 -1.99 -6.47 10.61
N LYS A 110 -2.44 -7.28 9.65
CA LYS A 110 -1.68 -8.43 9.11
C LYS A 110 -0.37 -8.02 8.47
N PHE A 111 -0.31 -6.86 7.81
CA PHE A 111 0.92 -6.33 7.23
C PHE A 111 2.04 -6.24 8.27
N ASN A 112 1.76 -5.65 9.44
CA ASN A 112 2.75 -5.53 10.52
C ASN A 112 3.23 -6.91 10.99
N LYS A 113 2.29 -7.84 11.25
CA LYS A 113 2.62 -9.22 11.65
C LYS A 113 3.50 -9.92 10.62
N ASN A 114 3.23 -9.72 9.32
CA ASN A 114 4.03 -10.27 8.24
C ASN A 114 5.44 -9.66 8.20
N MET A 115 5.58 -8.35 8.41
CA MET A 115 6.88 -7.68 8.47
C MET A 115 7.74 -8.19 9.63
N MET A 116 7.14 -8.37 10.82
CA MET A 116 7.83 -8.99 11.95
C MET A 116 8.29 -10.42 11.63
N ARG A 117 7.43 -11.20 10.98
CA ARG A 117 7.77 -12.57 10.53
C ARG A 117 8.93 -12.57 9.54
N ILE A 118 8.97 -11.64 8.58
CA ILE A 118 10.08 -11.50 7.63
C ILE A 118 11.38 -11.19 8.37
N GLY A 119 11.35 -10.26 9.33
CA GLY A 119 12.52 -9.96 10.16
C GLY A 119 13.03 -11.19 10.91
N MET A 120 12.13 -11.97 11.51
CA MET A 120 12.49 -13.23 12.18
C MET A 120 13.08 -14.27 11.23
N LEU A 121 12.51 -14.43 10.03
CA LEU A 121 13.04 -15.34 9.01
C LEU A 121 14.47 -14.94 8.58
N TRP A 122 14.74 -13.64 8.46
CA TRP A 122 16.09 -13.16 8.16
C TRP A 122 17.09 -13.47 9.29
N LEU A 123 16.69 -13.25 10.55
CA LEU A 123 17.52 -13.62 11.70
C LEU A 123 17.82 -15.12 11.76
N MET A 124 16.85 -15.97 11.37
CA MET A 124 17.07 -17.40 11.27
C MET A 124 18.07 -17.74 10.16
N GLU A 125 17.94 -17.11 8.99
CA GLU A 125 18.84 -17.32 7.85
C GLU A 125 20.28 -16.94 8.19
N MET A 126 20.47 -15.75 8.79
CA MET A 126 21.77 -15.26 9.25
C MET A 126 22.47 -16.19 10.24
N ARG A 127 21.72 -16.99 10.99
CA ARG A 127 22.25 -17.95 11.97
C ARG A 127 22.52 -19.34 11.39
N LYS A 128 22.05 -19.62 10.16
CA LYS A 128 22.30 -20.92 9.54
C LYS A 128 23.79 -21.06 9.23
N PRO A 129 24.38 -22.26 9.40
CA PRO A 129 25.76 -22.50 9.02
C PRO A 129 25.91 -22.40 7.50
N ALA A 130 27.07 -21.93 7.04
CA ALA A 130 27.36 -21.82 5.61
C ALA A 130 27.33 -23.20 4.94
N VAL A 131 26.57 -23.31 3.86
CA VAL A 131 26.62 -24.48 2.98
C VAL A 131 27.69 -24.21 1.93
N ALA A 132 28.69 -25.09 1.82
CA ALA A 132 29.74 -24.95 0.82
C ALA A 132 29.14 -25.11 -0.58
N HIS A 133 29.24 -24.07 -1.41
CA HIS A 133 28.87 -24.11 -2.82
C HIS A 133 30.11 -24.02 -3.69
N THR A 134 30.34 -25.01 -4.54
CA THR A 134 31.43 -25.00 -5.52
C THR A 134 31.01 -24.13 -6.71
N LEU A 135 31.61 -22.95 -6.83
CA LEU A 135 31.47 -22.11 -8.02
C LEU A 135 32.31 -22.69 -9.15
N MET A 136 31.69 -23.44 -10.07
CA MET A 136 32.36 -23.83 -11.31
C MET A 136 32.41 -22.62 -12.25
N ILE A 137 33.55 -21.94 -12.29
CA ILE A 137 33.83 -20.93 -13.31
C ILE A 137 34.18 -21.68 -14.59
N LYS A 138 33.28 -21.72 -15.56
CA LYS A 138 33.63 -22.12 -16.93
C LYS A 138 34.57 -21.07 -17.50
N LYS A 139 35.81 -21.47 -17.81
CA LYS A 139 36.74 -20.69 -18.64
C LYS A 139 36.25 -20.63 -20.08
#